data_AF-A0A1G7T7Q1-F1
#
_entry.id   AF-A0A1G7T7Q1-F1
#
_cell.length_a   1.000
_cell.length_b   1.000
_cell.length_c   1.000
_cell.angle_alpha   90.00
_cell.angle_beta   90.00
_cell.angle_gamma   90.00
#
_symmetry.space_group_name_H-M   'P 1'
#
loop_
_entity.id
_entity.type
_entity.pdbx_description
1 polymer ?
#
loop_
_entity_poly.entity_id
_entity_poly.type
_entity_poly.pdbx_seq_one_letter_code
_entity_poly.pdbx_strand_id
1 'polypeptide(L)'
;MKQKPHICPRCGEITSKIHDYRVQRIKDVPLFGKPTVIVLKKRRYVCKHCGKKFYEHIDYLPRYHRMTNRLSIYILQQLKKQQSMKDISEVTGVSITTVMRLLDTIGVEPDY
;
A
#
# COMPACT_ATOMS: atom_id res chain seq x y z
N MET A 1 3.78 -0.06 18.17
CA MET A 1 2.61 0.77 17.81
C MET A 1 1.58 0.68 18.93
N LYS A 2 1.18 1.79 19.55
CA LYS A 2 0.16 1.76 20.63
C LYS A 2 -1.19 1.32 20.07
N GLN A 3 -2.00 0.64 20.87
CA GLN A 3 -3.38 0.27 20.52
C GLN A 3 -4.23 1.54 20.48
N LYS A 4 -5.06 1.67 19.46
CA LYS A 4 -6.00 2.78 19.30
C LYS A 4 -7.39 2.21 19.01
N PRO A 5 -8.48 2.87 19.47
CA PRO A 5 -9.82 2.52 19.04
C PRO A 5 -10.00 2.75 17.54
N HIS A 6 -10.82 1.93 16.90
CA HIS A 6 -11.20 2.09 15.49
C HIS A 6 -12.72 2.02 15.32
N ILE A 7 -13.22 2.77 14.34
CA ILE A 7 -14.62 2.78 13.94
C ILE A 7 -14.90 1.55 13.08
N CYS A 8 -15.96 0.80 13.40
CA CYS A 8 -16.38 -0.34 12.60
C CYS A 8 -16.86 0.13 11.22
N PRO A 9 -16.29 -0.37 10.11
CA PRO A 9 -16.69 0.02 8.76
C PRO A 9 -18.05 -0.56 8.33
N ARG A 10 -18.73 -1.34 9.20
CA ARG A 10 -20.05 -1.91 8.94
C ARG A 10 -21.15 -1.16 9.69
N CYS A 11 -20.96 -0.88 10.98
CA CYS A 11 -22.01 -0.35 11.84
C CYS A 11 -21.63 0.93 12.60
N GLY A 12 -20.46 1.52 12.33
CA GLY A 12 -20.01 2.76 12.99
C GLY A 12 -19.52 2.61 14.43
N GLU A 13 -19.84 1.51 15.11
CA GLU A 13 -19.46 1.29 16.51
C GLU A 13 -17.93 1.28 16.73
N ILE A 14 -17.48 1.89 17.83
CA ILE A 14 -16.06 1.95 18.16
C ILE A 14 -15.62 0.63 18.80
N THR A 15 -14.48 0.10 18.36
CA THR A 15 -13.86 -1.08 18.96
C THR A 15 -12.36 -0.90 19.09
N SER A 16 -11.82 -1.30 20.24
CA SER A 16 -10.40 -1.54 20.44
C SER A 16 -10.07 -3.03 20.44
N LYS A 17 -11.06 -3.93 20.33
CA LYS A 17 -10.85 -5.38 20.44
C LYS A 17 -10.08 -5.91 19.23
N ILE A 18 -8.86 -6.39 19.47
CA ILE A 18 -8.05 -7.08 18.48
C ILE A 18 -8.55 -8.52 18.37
N HIS A 19 -8.71 -9.00 17.14
CA HIS A 19 -9.05 -10.40 16.85
C HIS A 19 -7.79 -11.23 16.60
N ASP A 20 -6.92 -10.76 15.70
CA ASP A 20 -5.66 -11.40 15.35
C ASP A 20 -4.67 -10.40 14.76
N TYR A 21 -3.43 -10.86 14.57
CA TYR A 21 -2.39 -10.14 13.85
C TYR A 21 -2.12 -10.85 12.52
N ARG A 22 -1.81 -10.09 11.48
CA ARG A 22 -1.41 -10.62 10.17
C ARG A 22 -0.10 -10.01 9.73
N VAL A 23 0.74 -10.83 9.13
CA VAL A 23 1.97 -10.38 8.48
C VAL A 23 1.70 -10.20 6.99
N GLN A 24 2.12 -9.06 6.45
CA GLN A 24 2.06 -8.75 5.03
C GLN A 24 3.43 -8.26 4.58
N ARG A 25 3.94 -8.84 3.49
CA ARG A 25 5.14 -8.35 2.80
C ARG A 25 4.69 -7.31 1.77
N ILE A 26 5.19 -6.08 1.88
CA ILE A 26 4.89 -4.99 0.94
C ILE A 26 6.19 -4.46 0.34
N LYS A 27 6.16 -4.11 -0.95
CA LYS A 27 7.29 -3.48 -1.63
C LYS A 27 7.36 -2.01 -1.23
N ASP A 28 8.58 -1.50 -1.16
CA ASP A 28 8.84 -0.13 -0.79
C ASP A 28 9.95 0.47 -1.67
N VAL A 29 10.20 1.77 -1.52
CA VAL A 29 11.24 2.47 -2.29
C VAL A 29 12.58 1.72 -2.18
N PRO A 30 13.34 1.62 -3.28
CA PRO A 30 14.64 0.96 -3.28
C PRO A 30 15.57 1.56 -2.23
N LEU A 31 16.34 0.70 -1.56
CA LEU A 31 17.38 1.11 -0.62
C LEU A 31 18.72 0.66 -1.19
N PHE A 32 19.66 1.59 -1.34
CA PHE A 32 20.96 1.34 -1.99
C PHE A 32 20.84 0.70 -3.39
N GLY A 33 19.84 1.14 -4.16
CA GLY A 33 19.59 0.63 -5.51
C GLY A 33 19.01 -0.79 -5.57
N LYS A 34 18.61 -1.38 -4.43
CA LYS A 34 18.07 -2.74 -4.36
C LYS A 34 16.57 -2.75 -4.03
N PRO A 35 15.80 -3.68 -4.62
CA PRO A 35 14.41 -3.90 -4.26
C PRO A 35 14.24 -4.11 -2.75
N THR A 36 13.33 -3.35 -2.15
CA THR A 36 13.13 -3.34 -0.69
C THR A 36 11.73 -3.81 -0.34
N VAL A 37 11.64 -4.61 0.73
CA VAL A 37 10.37 -5.17 1.23
C VAL A 37 10.23 -4.87 2.72
N ILE A 38 9.09 -4.29 3.11
CA ILE A 38 8.70 -4.17 4.51
C ILE A 38 7.89 -5.41 4.92
N VAL A 39 8.28 -6.03 6.03
CA VAL A 39 7.49 -7.08 6.70
C VAL A 39 6.57 -6.41 7.73
N LEU A 40 5.36 -6.09 7.29
CA LEU A 40 4.37 -5.37 8.08
C LEU A 40 3.54 -6.33 8.94
N LYS A 41 3.64 -6.21 10.26
CA LYS A 41 2.72 -6.86 11.21
C LYS A 41 1.58 -5.90 11.52
N LYS A 42 0.38 -6.21 11.01
CA LYS A 42 -0.83 -5.39 11.17
C LYS A 42 -1.91 -6.11 11.99
N ARG A 43 -2.72 -5.33 12.69
CA ARG A 43 -3.83 -5.78 13.52
C ARG A 43 -5.10 -5.91 12.70
N ARG A 44 -5.87 -6.94 13.00
CA ARG A 44 -7.27 -7.08 12.56
C ARG A 44 -8.16 -6.96 13.78
N TYR A 45 -9.00 -5.95 13.79
CA TYR A 45 -9.99 -5.70 14.82
C TYR A 45 -11.25 -6.51 14.58
N VAL A 46 -12.03 -6.72 15.64
CA VAL A 46 -13.39 -7.25 15.59
C VAL A 46 -14.35 -6.30 16.30
N CYS A 47 -15.44 -5.96 15.63
CA CYS A 47 -16.53 -5.20 16.24
C CYS A 47 -17.27 -6.09 17.25
N LYS A 48 -17.43 -5.60 18.49
CA LYS A 48 -18.18 -6.32 19.54
C LYS A 48 -19.68 -6.35 19.26
N HIS A 49 -20.21 -5.35 18.55
CA HIS A 49 -21.63 -5.23 18.24
C HIS A 49 -22.05 -6.12 17.04
N CYS A 50 -21.43 -5.95 15.87
CA CYS A 50 -21.84 -6.66 14.64
C CYS A 50 -20.91 -7.80 14.20
N GLY A 51 -19.85 -8.12 14.98
CA GLY A 51 -18.89 -9.19 14.67
C GLY A 51 -17.97 -8.94 13.47
N LYS A 52 -18.08 -7.78 12.78
CA LYS A 52 -17.26 -7.47 11.59
C LYS A 52 -15.77 -7.44 11.95
N LYS A 53 -14.97 -8.16 11.17
CA LYS A 53 -13.50 -8.13 11.22
C LYS A 53 -12.94 -7.18 10.17
N PHE A 54 -11.97 -6.36 10.54
CA PHE A 54 -11.37 -5.37 9.64
C PHE A 54 -9.94 -5.01 10.06
N TYR A 55 -9.11 -4.62 9.10
CA TYR A 55 -7.72 -4.24 9.38
C TYR A 55 -7.63 -2.83 9.96
N GLU A 56 -6.57 -2.59 10.73
CA GLU A 56 -6.18 -1.23 11.10
C GLU A 56 -5.90 -0.37 9.85
N HIS A 57 -6.19 0.93 9.95
CA HIS A 57 -5.82 1.87 8.91
C HIS A 57 -4.30 2.13 8.96
N ILE A 58 -3.68 2.21 7.79
CA ILE A 58 -2.24 2.41 7.64
C ILE A 58 -2.05 3.47 6.56
N ASP A 59 -1.65 4.67 6.98
CA ASP A 59 -1.67 5.88 6.15
C ASP A 59 -0.82 5.75 4.86
N TYR A 60 0.28 5.00 4.92
CA TYR A 60 1.20 4.81 3.80
C TYR A 60 0.92 3.58 2.92
N LEU A 61 -0.13 2.81 3.23
CA LEU A 61 -0.47 1.56 2.52
C LEU A 61 -1.99 1.49 2.23
N PRO A 62 -2.41 1.75 0.99
CA PRO A 62 -3.81 1.65 0.60
C PRO A 62 -4.34 0.23 0.82
N ARG A 63 -5.65 0.14 1.06
CA ARG A 63 -6.30 -1.14 1.35
C ARG A 63 -6.09 -2.11 0.17
N TYR A 64 -5.66 -3.33 0.48
CA TYR A 64 -5.34 -4.40 -0.48
C TYR A 64 -4.07 -4.22 -1.32
N HIS A 65 -3.42 -3.06 -1.28
CA HIS A 65 -2.20 -2.84 -2.02
C HIS A 65 -1.02 -3.61 -1.38
N ARG A 66 -0.05 -3.96 -2.23
CA ARG A 66 1.21 -4.63 -1.84
C ARG A 66 2.43 -3.73 -2.06
N MET A 67 2.22 -2.43 -2.21
CA MET A 67 3.23 -1.41 -2.38
C MET A 67 2.87 -0.17 -1.57
N THR A 68 3.86 0.52 -1.03
CA THR A 68 3.67 1.78 -0.33
C THR A 68 3.31 2.91 -1.29
N ASN A 69 2.59 3.93 -0.80
CA ASN A 69 2.29 5.14 -1.57
C ASN A 69 3.56 5.81 -2.10
N ARG A 70 4.62 5.84 -1.27
CA ARG A 70 5.91 6.42 -1.65
C ARG A 70 6.61 5.64 -2.77
N LEU A 71 6.46 4.31 -2.84
CA LEU A 71 6.98 3.53 -3.96
C LEU A 71 6.24 3.86 -5.25
N SER A 72 4.92 4.01 -5.21
CA SER A 72 4.15 4.46 -6.37
C SER A 72 4.65 5.83 -6.86
N ILE A 73 4.78 6.81 -5.97
CA ILE A 73 5.30 8.14 -6.32
C ILE A 73 6.71 8.05 -6.90
N TYR A 74 7.60 7.24 -6.30
CA TYR A 74 8.96 7.03 -6.79
C TYR A 74 8.98 6.49 -8.24
N ILE A 75 8.15 5.51 -8.55
CA ILE A 75 8.04 4.93 -9.91
C ILE A 75 7.61 5.99 -10.91
N LEU A 76 6.58 6.77 -10.58
CA LEU A 76 6.09 7.85 -11.44
C LEU A 76 7.16 8.93 -11.68
N GLN A 77 7.96 9.25 -10.66
CA GLN A 77 9.09 10.16 -10.80
C GLN A 77 10.20 9.60 -11.70
N GLN A 78 10.47 8.30 -11.67
CA GLN A 78 11.44 7.68 -12.59
C GLN A 78 10.93 7.67 -14.04
N LEU A 79 9.64 7.38 -14.24
CA LEU A 79 9.00 7.47 -15.56
C LEU A 79 9.09 8.89 -16.12
N LYS A 80 8.85 9.92 -15.28
CA LYS A 80 9.02 11.33 -15.67
C LYS A 80 10.46 11.66 -16.09
N LYS A 81 11.47 10.95 -15.57
CA LYS A 81 12.89 11.08 -15.95
C LYS A 81 13.27 10.25 -17.18
N GLN A 82 12.29 9.71 -17.92
CA GLN A 82 12.49 8.88 -19.11
C GLN A 82 13.31 7.60 -18.84
N GLN A 83 13.31 7.09 -17.60
CA GLN A 83 13.89 5.76 -17.33
C GLN A 83 13.01 4.68 -17.96
N SER A 84 13.65 3.64 -18.52
CA SER A 84 12.90 2.54 -19.12
C SER A 84 12.11 1.78 -18.04
N MET A 85 10.93 1.27 -18.40
CA MET A 85 10.13 0.46 -17.47
C MET A 85 10.87 -0.80 -17.00
N LYS A 86 11.81 -1.30 -17.81
CA LYS A 86 12.67 -2.43 -17.46
C LYS A 86 13.62 -2.05 -16.33
N ASP A 87 14.34 -0.94 -16.45
CA ASP A 87 15.28 -0.48 -15.42
C ASP A 87 14.55 -0.17 -14.11
N ILE A 88 13.39 0.48 -14.20
CA ILE A 88 12.52 0.74 -13.04
C ILE A 88 12.11 -0.57 -12.38
N SER A 89 11.74 -1.58 -13.17
CA SER A 89 11.35 -2.90 -12.66
C SER A 89 12.50 -3.59 -11.92
N GLU A 90 13.72 -3.52 -12.45
CA GLU A 90 14.91 -4.11 -11.82
C GLU A 90 15.25 -3.44 -10.48
N VAL A 91 15.24 -2.10 -10.44
CA VAL A 91 15.60 -1.33 -9.24
C VAL A 91 14.53 -1.43 -8.14
N THR A 92 13.25 -1.42 -8.52
CA THR A 92 12.13 -1.45 -7.56
C THR A 92 11.64 -2.85 -7.22
N GLY A 93 11.95 -3.84 -8.05
CA GLY A 93 11.38 -5.18 -7.99
C GLY A 93 9.88 -5.22 -8.32
N VAL A 94 9.29 -4.14 -8.84
CA VAL A 94 7.88 -4.08 -9.30
C VAL A 94 7.82 -4.54 -10.76
N SER A 95 6.87 -5.40 -11.12
CA SER A 95 6.80 -5.90 -12.50
C SER A 95 6.49 -4.77 -13.49
N ILE A 96 7.02 -4.89 -14.71
CA ILE A 96 6.78 -3.94 -15.80
C ILE A 96 5.28 -3.67 -15.99
N THR A 97 4.43 -4.70 -15.98
CA THR A 97 2.96 -4.55 -16.07
C THR A 97 2.37 -3.70 -14.95
N THR A 98 2.92 -3.78 -13.73
CA THR A 98 2.46 -2.96 -12.62
C THR A 98 2.94 -1.51 -12.76
N VAL A 99 4.16 -1.30 -13.26
CA VAL A 99 4.69 0.03 -13.59
C VAL A 99 3.81 0.70 -14.65
N MET A 100 3.46 -0.03 -15.72
CA MET A 100 2.55 0.43 -16.77
C MET A 100 1.18 0.83 -16.21
N ARG A 101 0.54 -0.04 -15.41
CA ARG A 101 -0.76 0.28 -14.78
C ARG A 101 -0.71 1.51 -13.89
N LEU A 102 0.44 1.81 -13.30
CA LEU A 102 0.60 3.01 -12.49
C LEU A 102 0.60 4.27 -13.34
N LEU A 103 1.15 4.21 -14.55
CA LEU A 103 1.07 5.32 -15.51
C LEU A 103 -0.38 5.61 -15.90
N ASP A 104 -1.19 4.56 -16.13
CA ASP A 104 -2.61 4.70 -16.47
C ASP A 104 -3.43 5.43 -15.40
N THR A 105 -2.98 5.41 -14.13
CA THR A 105 -3.67 6.13 -13.04
C THR A 105 -3.52 7.64 -13.09
N ILE A 106 -2.57 8.18 -13.86
CA ILE A 106 -2.32 9.62 -13.95
C ILE A 106 -3.27 10.31 -14.93
N GLY A 107 -3.95 9.59 -15.83
CA GLY A 107 -5.00 10.14 -16.71
C GLY A 107 -4.61 11.47 -17.35
N VAL A 108 -3.91 11.44 -18.49
CA VAL A 108 -3.65 12.65 -19.28
C VAL A 108 -5.01 13.13 -19.80
N GLU A 109 -5.49 14.29 -19.34
CA GLU A 109 -6.49 15.03 -20.12
C GLU A 109 -5.86 15.30 -21.49
N PRO A 110 -6.48 14.86 -22.59
CA PRO A 110 -5.92 15.14 -23.89
C PRO A 110 -5.94 16.66 -24.12
N ASP A 111 -4.76 17.24 -24.30
CA ASP A 111 -4.61 18.61 -24.84
C ASP A 111 -4.97 18.57 -26.34
N TYR A 112 -6.27 18.45 -26.65
CA TYR A 112 -6.86 18.76 -27.95
C TYR A 112 -8.33 19.16 -27.84
#